data_AF-A0A0M8X1W8-F1
#
_entry.id   AF-A0A0M8X1W8-F1
#
_cell.length_a   1.000
_cell.length_b   1.000
_cell.length_c   1.000
_cell.angle_alpha   90.00
_cell.angle_beta   90.00
_cell.angle_gamma   90.00
#
_symmetry.space_group_name_H-M   'P 1'
#
loop_
_entity.id
_entity.type
_entity.pdbx_description
1 polymer ?
#
loop_
_entity_poly.entity_id
_entity_poly.type
_entity_poly.pdbx_seq_one_letter_code
_entity_poly.pdbx_strand_id
1 'polypeptide(L)'
;MIVRPDDIDALADDALDTVVTCTSGDPRITHELLNGIQPGDLLRVTGILVQPPAPGEPTRLTVDALEVLDTGLVPVLRDMVMDRYGDYCCIFDADREKVPVFTALGQWVGEADNPDAIATLIDIYERVNGGDA
;
A
#
# COMPACT_ATOMS: atom_id res chain seq x y z
N MET A 1 15.83 -18.86 10.72
CA MET A 1 15.73 -19.08 9.26
C MET A 1 15.84 -17.71 8.62
N ILE A 2 16.89 -17.48 7.82
CA ILE A 2 17.09 -16.23 7.10
C ILE A 2 16.69 -16.53 5.67
N VAL A 3 15.62 -15.90 5.17
CA VAL A 3 15.28 -15.92 3.74
C VAL A 3 15.85 -14.63 3.17
N ARG A 4 16.89 -14.75 2.34
CA ARG A 4 17.38 -13.66 1.49
C ARG A 4 17.36 -14.15 0.06
N PRO A 5 16.72 -13.43 -0.87
CA PRO A 5 17.26 -13.37 -2.21
C PRO A 5 18.56 -12.56 -2.14
N ASP A 6 19.65 -13.13 -2.64
CA ASP A 6 20.96 -12.47 -2.71
C ASP A 6 20.96 -11.31 -3.72
N ASP A 7 19.98 -11.30 -4.63
CA ASP A 7 19.76 -10.28 -5.65
C ASP A 7 18.29 -10.37 -6.11
N ILE A 8 17.53 -9.27 -6.02
CA ILE A 8 16.13 -9.24 -6.49
C ILE A 8 16.07 -9.44 -8.01
N ASP A 9 17.08 -8.97 -8.74
CA ASP A 9 17.16 -9.11 -10.19
C ASP A 9 17.57 -10.53 -10.64
N ALA A 10 17.99 -11.38 -9.70
CA ALA A 10 18.31 -12.79 -9.96
C ALA A 10 17.16 -13.75 -9.64
N LEU A 11 16.03 -13.26 -9.08
CA LEU A 11 14.84 -14.08 -8.95
C LEU A 11 14.30 -14.42 -10.34
N ALA A 12 14.04 -15.70 -10.57
CA ALA A 12 13.28 -16.11 -11.73
C ALA A 12 11.91 -15.43 -11.69
N ASP A 13 11.42 -14.97 -12.84
CA ASP A 13 10.14 -14.26 -13.00
C ASP A 13 8.92 -15.09 -12.49
N ASP A 14 9.11 -16.39 -12.28
CA ASP A 14 8.12 -17.34 -11.77
C ASP A 14 8.31 -17.75 -10.29
N ALA A 15 9.24 -17.11 -9.56
CA ALA A 15 9.45 -17.40 -8.16
C ALA A 15 8.22 -17.01 -7.33
N LEU A 16 7.82 -17.89 -6.40
CA LEU A 16 6.69 -17.62 -5.51
C LEU A 16 7.02 -16.47 -4.56
N ASP A 17 6.31 -15.35 -4.72
CA ASP A 17 6.33 -14.27 -3.75
C ASP A 17 5.82 -14.76 -2.39
N THR A 18 6.71 -14.70 -1.39
CA THR A 18 6.33 -15.00 -0.01
C THR A 18 5.96 -13.71 0.70
N VAL A 19 4.66 -13.49 0.92
CA VAL A 19 4.17 -12.34 1.68
C VAL A 19 4.17 -12.66 3.18
N VAL A 20 4.81 -11.81 3.98
CA VAL A 20 4.87 -11.93 5.45
C VAL A 20 4.21 -10.71 6.09
N THR A 21 3.22 -10.94 6.95
CA THR A 21 2.60 -9.85 7.71
C THR A 21 3.53 -9.41 8.82
N CYS A 22 3.93 -8.14 8.81
CA CYS A 22 4.84 -7.57 9.80
C CYS A 22 4.07 -6.67 10.77
N THR A 23 4.47 -6.66 12.04
CA THR A 23 3.95 -5.73 13.06
C THR A 23 5.09 -5.18 13.89
N SER A 24 5.06 -3.90 14.26
CA SER A 24 6.01 -3.34 15.22
C SER A 24 5.29 -2.49 16.26
N GLY A 25 5.78 -2.52 17.49
CA GLY A 25 5.39 -1.61 18.56
C GLY A 25 6.39 -0.48 18.80
N ASP A 26 7.51 -0.44 18.06
CA ASP A 26 8.52 0.62 18.21
C ASP A 26 8.07 1.87 17.42
N PRO A 27 7.82 3.01 18.09
CA PRO A 27 7.36 4.23 17.43
C PRO A 27 8.38 4.79 16.42
N ARG A 28 9.67 4.46 16.54
CA ARG A 28 10.70 4.87 15.55
C ARG A 28 10.51 4.14 14.23
N ILE A 29 10.22 2.84 14.29
CA ILE A 29 9.94 2.03 13.09
C ILE A 29 8.64 2.52 12.44
N THR A 30 7.61 2.83 13.23
CA THR A 30 6.38 3.45 12.72
C THR A 30 6.66 4.79 12.03
N HIS A 31 7.52 5.63 12.60
CA HIS A 31 7.86 6.92 12.00
C HIS A 31 8.55 6.76 10.63
N GLU A 32 9.52 5.85 10.54
CA GLU A 32 10.20 5.55 9.27
C GLU A 32 9.24 4.97 8.22
N LEU A 33 8.35 4.05 8.60
CA LEU A 33 7.34 3.49 7.68
C LEU A 33 6.38 4.53 7.11
N LEU A 34 6.08 5.59 7.88
CA LEU A 34 5.13 6.62 7.45
C LEU A 34 5.79 7.77 6.68
N ASN A 35 7.08 8.03 6.90
CA ASN A 35 7.73 9.27 6.43
C ASN A 35 9.01 9.04 5.63
N GLY A 36 9.70 7.92 5.84
CA GLY A 36 11.02 7.65 5.24
C GLY A 36 10.96 6.60 4.13
N ILE A 37 10.26 5.49 4.38
CA ILE A 37 10.23 4.32 3.50
C ILE A 37 9.20 4.51 2.40
N GLN A 38 9.59 4.17 1.18
CA GLN A 38 8.74 4.20 0.01
C GLN A 38 8.35 2.77 -0.43
N PRO A 39 7.17 2.60 -1.04
CA PRO A 39 6.86 1.38 -1.77
C PRO A 39 7.95 1.07 -2.81
N GLY A 40 8.48 -0.15 -2.77
CA GLY A 40 9.59 -0.59 -3.64
C GLY A 40 10.97 -0.53 -2.98
N ASP A 41 11.12 0.07 -1.80
CA ASP A 41 12.39 0.03 -1.06
C ASP A 41 12.79 -1.41 -0.71
N LEU A 42 14.07 -1.72 -0.90
CA LEU A 42 14.64 -2.96 -0.45
C LEU A 42 15.00 -2.84 1.03
N LEU A 43 14.31 -3.60 1.88
CA LEU A 43 14.45 -3.52 3.33
C LEU A 43 15.11 -4.76 3.92
N ARG A 44 15.98 -4.54 4.92
CA ARG A 44 16.39 -5.55 5.89
C ARG A 44 15.52 -5.42 7.13
N VAL A 45 14.68 -6.43 7.35
CA VAL A 45 13.80 -6.53 8.52
C VAL A 45 14.31 -7.61 9.46
N THR A 46 14.43 -7.30 10.75
CA THR A 46 14.85 -8.25 11.80
C THR A 46 13.79 -8.31 12.89
N GLY A 47 13.50 -9.51 13.38
CA GLY A 47 12.51 -9.70 14.42
C GLY A 47 12.18 -11.15 14.73
N ILE A 48 11.08 -11.36 15.45
CA ILE A 48 10.59 -12.67 15.86
C ILE A 48 9.49 -13.16 14.92
N LEU A 49 9.77 -14.24 14.19
CA LEU A 49 8.83 -14.89 13.29
C LEU A 49 7.98 -15.92 14.05
N VAL A 50 6.66 -15.77 14.01
CA VAL A 50 5.70 -16.72 14.56
C VAL A 50 5.09 -17.50 13.40
N GLN A 51 5.24 -18.83 13.44
CA GLN A 51 4.64 -19.70 12.44
C GLN A 51 3.10 -19.67 12.55
N PRO A 52 2.40 -19.71 11.41
CA PRO A 52 0.95 -19.74 11.41
C PRO A 52 0.46 -21.02 12.09
N PRO A 53 -0.60 -20.95 12.92
CA PRO A 53 -1.10 -22.09 13.66
C PRO A 53 -1.82 -23.11 12.77
N ALA A 54 -2.22 -22.72 11.56
CA ALA A 54 -2.86 -23.58 10.57
C ALA A 54 -2.41 -23.25 9.12
N PRO A 55 -2.45 -24.22 8.19
CA PRO A 55 -2.21 -23.97 6.76
C PRO A 55 -3.19 -22.94 6.21
N GLY A 56 -2.67 -21.93 5.50
CA GLY A 56 -3.47 -20.84 4.92
C GLY A 56 -3.59 -19.60 5.79
N GLU A 57 -3.15 -19.64 7.05
CA GLU A 57 -2.99 -18.43 7.86
C GLU A 57 -1.64 -17.74 7.55
N PRO A 58 -1.59 -16.39 7.59
CA PRO A 58 -0.37 -15.66 7.29
C PRO A 58 0.67 -15.84 8.39
N THR A 59 1.93 -16.03 7.98
CA THR A 59 3.05 -15.97 8.91
C THR A 59 3.21 -14.53 9.42
N ARG A 60 3.43 -14.37 10.73
CA ARG A 60 3.57 -13.04 11.35
C ARG A 60 4.99 -12.80 11.85
N LEU A 61 5.57 -11.65 11.51
CA LEU A 61 6.86 -11.19 12.00
C LEU A 61 6.68 -9.97 12.91
N THR A 62 7.08 -10.09 14.18
CA THR A 62 7.22 -8.93 15.06
C THR A 62 8.57 -8.28 14.83
N VAL A 63 8.58 -7.05 14.32
CA VAL A 63 9.78 -6.35 13.87
C VAL A 63 10.40 -5.54 15.00
N ASP A 64 11.68 -5.81 15.26
CA ASP A 64 12.50 -5.15 16.28
C ASP A 64 13.51 -4.17 15.67
N ALA A 65 13.91 -4.40 14.41
CA ALA A 65 14.80 -3.50 13.69
C ALA A 65 14.50 -3.52 12.19
N LEU A 66 14.64 -2.35 11.58
CA LEU A 66 14.40 -2.12 10.16
C LEU A 66 15.51 -1.25 9.59
N GLU A 67 15.97 -1.59 8.40
CA GLU A 67 17.02 -0.85 7.67
C GLU A 67 16.73 -0.85 6.18
N VAL A 68 16.84 0.32 5.54
CA VAL A 68 16.76 0.46 4.08
C VAL A 68 18.12 0.06 3.50
N LEU A 69 18.14 -0.96 2.65
CA LEU A 69 19.34 -1.42 1.95
C LEU A 69 19.49 -0.73 0.60
N ASP A 70 18.37 -0.53 -0.09
CA ASP A 70 18.32 0.22 -1.34
C ASP A 70 16.99 0.95 -1.45
N THR A 71 17.02 2.13 -2.07
CA THR A 71 15.81 2.91 -2.31
C THR A 71 15.15 2.42 -3.58
N GLY A 72 13.88 2.05 -3.48
CA GLY A 72 13.08 1.72 -4.63
C GLY A 72 13.03 2.91 -5.56
N LEU A 73 13.24 2.68 -6.85
CA LEU A 73 12.69 3.60 -7.83
C LEU A 73 11.18 3.51 -7.63
N VAL A 74 10.58 4.53 -7.00
CA VAL A 74 9.13 4.71 -7.02
C VAL A 74 8.76 4.54 -8.49
N PRO A 75 7.99 3.51 -8.87
CA PRO A 75 7.58 3.41 -10.25
C PRO A 75 6.93 4.74 -10.54
N VAL A 76 7.51 5.50 -11.48
CA VAL A 76 6.76 6.56 -12.14
C VAL A 76 5.47 5.85 -12.52
N LEU A 77 4.35 6.25 -11.91
CA LEU A 77 3.04 5.62 -12.08
C LEU A 77 2.64 5.77 -13.56
N ARG A 78 3.29 5.02 -14.45
CA ARG A 78 3.02 4.97 -15.88
C ARG A 78 1.85 4.03 -16.16
N ASP A 79 1.47 3.25 -15.16
CA ASP A 79 0.34 2.34 -15.19
C ASP A 79 -0.79 2.88 -14.33
N MET A 80 -2.01 2.56 -14.74
CA MET A 80 -3.24 2.86 -14.02
C MET A 80 -3.26 2.17 -12.66
N VAL A 81 -3.30 2.93 -11.57
CA VAL A 81 -3.34 2.41 -10.19
C VAL A 81 -4.65 2.75 -9.53
N MET A 82 -5.24 1.77 -8.84
CA MET A 82 -6.41 1.98 -8.00
C MET A 82 -5.98 2.10 -6.53
N ASP A 83 -6.38 3.20 -5.88
CA ASP A 83 -6.20 3.42 -4.44
C ASP A 83 -7.57 3.49 -3.74
N ARG A 84 -7.61 3.17 -2.45
CA ARG A 84 -8.87 3.06 -1.69
C ARG A 84 -8.91 4.04 -0.51
N TYR A 85 -9.95 4.85 -0.49
CA TYR A 85 -10.29 5.81 0.57
C TYR A 85 -11.57 5.35 1.26
N GLY A 86 -11.45 4.40 2.20
CA GLY A 86 -12.61 3.83 2.89
C GLY A 86 -13.56 3.09 1.93
N ASP A 87 -14.79 3.58 1.77
CA ASP A 87 -15.79 3.05 0.84
C ASP A 87 -15.72 3.67 -0.56
N TYR A 88 -14.62 4.35 -0.88
CA TYR A 88 -14.36 4.96 -2.17
C TYR A 88 -13.06 4.45 -2.79
N CYS A 89 -13.01 4.45 -4.12
CA CYS A 89 -11.84 4.06 -4.91
C CYS A 89 -11.48 5.20 -5.87
N CYS A 90 -10.18 5.48 -6.00
CA CYS A 90 -9.62 6.47 -6.92
C CYS A 90 -8.73 5.77 -7.94
N ILE A 91 -8.79 6.20 -9.20
CA ILE A 91 -7.93 5.66 -10.25
C ILE A 91 -6.92 6.72 -10.68
N PHE A 92 -5.65 6.50 -10.37
CA PHE A 92 -4.55 7.33 -10.84
C PHE A 92 -4.05 6.79 -12.18
N ASP A 93 -4.04 7.64 -13.19
CA ASP A 93 -3.59 7.33 -14.54
C ASP A 93 -2.67 8.47 -14.99
N ALA A 94 -1.42 8.17 -15.36
CA ALA A 94 -0.46 9.18 -15.80
C ALA A 94 -0.90 9.93 -17.06
N ASP A 95 -1.75 9.33 -17.89
CA ASP A 95 -2.27 9.96 -19.11
C ASP A 95 -3.51 10.83 -18.83
N ARG A 96 -3.97 10.92 -17.58
CA ARG A 96 -5.16 11.68 -17.20
C ARG A 96 -4.84 12.76 -16.16
N GLU A 97 -5.18 14.00 -16.50
CA GLU A 97 -4.97 15.16 -15.61
C GLU A 97 -5.88 15.15 -14.37
N LYS A 98 -6.98 14.40 -14.40
CA LYS A 98 -7.97 14.33 -13.32
C LYS A 98 -8.14 12.91 -12.82
N VAL A 99 -8.31 12.77 -11.52
CA VAL A 99 -8.46 11.50 -10.82
C VAL A 99 -9.95 11.16 -10.70
N PRO A 100 -10.48 10.17 -11.45
CA PRO A 100 -11.84 9.70 -11.24
C PRO A 100 -12.00 8.98 -9.90
N VAL A 101 -13.11 9.26 -9.23
CA VAL A 101 -13.49 8.73 -7.92
C VAL A 101 -14.82 7.97 -8.03
N PHE A 102 -14.86 6.80 -7.42
CA PHE A 102 -16.03 5.92 -7.38
C PHE A 102 -16.32 5.48 -5.94
N THR A 103 -17.54 5.06 -5.66
CA THR A 103 -17.80 4.20 -4.48
C THR A 103 -17.18 2.83 -4.70
N ALA A 104 -16.96 2.06 -3.64
CA ALA A 104 -16.43 0.70 -3.70
C ALA A 104 -17.36 -0.27 -4.46
N LEU A 105 -18.62 0.10 -4.65
CA LEU A 105 -19.60 -0.63 -5.46
C LEU A 105 -19.59 -0.19 -6.94
N GLY A 106 -18.69 0.72 -7.31
CA GLY A 106 -18.50 1.21 -8.69
C GLY A 106 -19.43 2.35 -9.08
N GLN A 107 -20.14 2.99 -8.15
CA GLN A 107 -20.93 4.17 -8.48
C GLN A 107 -20.02 5.37 -8.69
N TRP A 108 -20.25 6.12 -9.76
CA TRP A 108 -19.50 7.33 -10.06
C TRP A 108 -19.75 8.43 -9.02
N VAL A 109 -18.66 9.00 -8.49
CA VAL A 109 -18.70 10.13 -7.55
C VAL A 109 -18.32 11.43 -8.27
N GLY A 110 -17.27 11.40 -9.09
CA GLY A 110 -16.78 12.58 -9.83
C GLY A 110 -15.29 12.51 -10.17
N GLU A 111 -14.73 13.62 -10.62
CA GLU A 111 -13.30 13.76 -10.94
C GLU A 111 -12.65 14.82 -10.06
N ALA A 112 -11.53 14.48 -9.45
CA ALA A 112 -10.71 15.39 -8.65
C ALA A 112 -9.55 15.94 -9.48
N ASP A 113 -9.33 17.26 -9.43
CA ASP A 113 -8.24 17.92 -10.16
C ASP A 113 -6.86 17.68 -9.54
N ASN A 114 -6.81 17.19 -8.30
CA ASN A 114 -5.60 16.78 -7.58
C ASN A 114 -6.00 15.89 -6.37
N PRO A 115 -5.04 15.21 -5.71
CA PRO A 115 -5.33 14.33 -4.57
C PRO A 115 -6.08 15.02 -3.41
N ASP A 116 -5.76 16.29 -3.11
CA ASP A 116 -6.40 17.03 -2.01
C ASP A 116 -7.89 17.31 -2.27
N ALA A 117 -8.29 17.37 -3.55
CA ALA A 117 -9.68 17.59 -3.94
C ALA A 117 -10.57 16.34 -3.79
N ILE A 118 -9.99 15.14 -3.64
CA ILE A 118 -10.73 13.87 -3.50
C ILE A 118 -11.61 13.88 -2.25
N ALA A 119 -11.08 14.31 -1.11
CA ALA A 119 -11.84 14.37 0.14
C ALA A 119 -13.04 15.33 0.04
N THR A 120 -12.85 16.49 -0.60
CA THR A 120 -13.92 17.47 -0.80
C THR A 120 -15.02 16.90 -1.72
N LEU A 121 -14.64 16.13 -2.74
CA LEU A 121 -15.57 15.51 -3.67
C LEU A 121 -16.44 14.44 -2.98
N ILE A 122 -15.82 13.61 -2.14
CA ILE A 122 -16.51 12.61 -1.32
C ILE A 122 -17.50 13.29 -0.36
N ASP A 123 -17.06 14.31 0.36
CA ASP A 123 -17.91 15.08 1.27
C ASP A 123 -19.17 15.64 0.59
N ILE A 124 -19.02 16.18 -0.63
CA ILE A 124 -20.15 16.71 -1.39
C ILE A 124 -21.10 15.59 -1.78
N TYR A 125 -20.56 14.48 -2.28
CA TYR A 125 -21.36 13.32 -2.68
C TYR A 125 -22.16 12.74 -1.51
N GLU A 126 -21.57 12.64 -0.32
CA GLU A 126 -22.24 12.17 0.88
C GLU A 126 -23.31 13.15 1.37
N ARG A 127 -23.10 14.46 1.28
CA ARG A 127 -24.15 15.42 1.62
C ARG A 127 -25.35 15.35 0.68
N VAL A 128 -25.10 15.05 -0.60
CA VAL A 128 -26.16 14.98 -1.62
C VAL A 128 -26.88 13.63 -1.60
N ASN A 129 -26.17 12.53 -1.36
CA ASN A 129 -26.70 11.16 -1.50
C ASN A 129 -26.78 10.37 -0.19
N GLY A 130 -26.04 10.77 0.85
CA GLY A 130 -26.06 10.18 2.19
C GLY A 130 -27.10 10.81 3.12
N GLY A 131 -27.87 11.79 2.63
CA GLY A 131 -29.02 12.37 3.32
C GLY A 131 -30.28 11.52 3.21
N ASP A 132 -30.23 10.27 3.67
CA ASP A 132 -31.42 9.55 4.16
C ASP A 132 -30.98 8.40 5.09
N ALA A 133 -31.01 8.68 6.39
CA ALA A 133 -30.96 7.70 7.47
C ALA A 133 -32.12 7.98 8.42
#